data_AF-A0A259LRS5-F1
#
_entry.id   AF-A0A259LRS5-F1
#
_cell.length_a   1.000
_cell.length_b   1.000
_cell.length_c   1.000
_cell.angle_alpha   90.00
_cell.angle_beta   90.00
_cell.angle_gamma   90.00
#
_symmetry.space_group_name_H-M   'P 1'
#
loop_
_entity.id
_entity.type
_entity.pdbx_description
1 polymer ?
#
loop_
_entity_poly.entity_id
_entity_poly.type
_entity_poly.pdbx_seq_one_letter_code
_entity_poly.pdbx_strand_id
1 'polypeptide(L)'
;GFDAVINFDFQEEAAAGARCLSAMESVYAEYAERLNGEQPFNVLNYISSHDTNLFSRIAGNDPVLQKRVAGALMLAPGAVQVFYGDESGRAFGPTGSDPHQGTRSAMNWEAIESGAAADVLEHWQTLGQFRERHPAIGAGVHQRLSHQPYVFSRQHGDDRVVIAFGSDSF
;
A
#
# COMPACT_ATOMS: atom_id res chain seq x y z
N GLY A 1 4.13 -3.80 -26.58
CA GLY A 1 3.55 -2.75 -25.72
C GLY A 1 4.42 -2.62 -24.48
N PHE A 2 3.97 -1.87 -23.47
CA PHE A 2 4.63 -1.85 -22.16
C PHE A 2 4.29 -3.11 -21.35
N ASP A 3 5.22 -3.58 -20.52
CA ASP A 3 5.01 -4.74 -19.63
C ASP A 3 4.19 -4.37 -18.38
N ALA A 4 4.23 -3.10 -17.96
CA ALA A 4 3.43 -2.54 -16.89
C ALA A 4 3.29 -1.01 -17.05
N VAL A 5 2.30 -0.41 -16.38
CA VAL A 5 2.14 1.05 -16.31
C VAL A 5 2.02 1.50 -14.85
N ILE A 6 2.52 2.71 -14.57
CA ILE A 6 2.35 3.37 -13.27
C ILE A 6 0.87 3.63 -13.02
N ASN A 7 0.40 3.22 -11.86
CA ASN A 7 -0.99 3.41 -11.47
C ASN A 7 -1.16 4.69 -10.65
N PHE A 8 -1.56 5.77 -11.33
CA PHE A 8 -1.75 7.08 -10.71
C PHE A 8 -2.99 7.15 -9.82
N ASP A 9 -4.00 6.31 -10.07
CA ASP A 9 -5.27 6.32 -9.33
C ASP A 9 -5.10 5.69 -7.93
N PHE A 10 -4.14 4.77 -7.78
CA PHE A 10 -3.94 4.02 -6.54
C PHE A 10 -3.66 4.89 -5.31
N GLN A 11 -3.10 6.09 -5.48
CA GLN A 11 -2.83 6.99 -4.35
C GLN A 11 -4.12 7.41 -3.63
N GLU A 12 -5.21 7.68 -4.36
CA GLU A 12 -6.51 8.02 -3.77
C GLU A 12 -7.20 6.79 -3.20
N GLU A 13 -7.19 5.68 -3.95
CA GLU A 13 -7.76 4.40 -3.51
C GLU A 13 -7.14 3.92 -2.20
N ALA A 14 -5.81 3.95 -2.09
CA ALA A 14 -5.09 3.57 -0.89
C ALA A 14 -5.42 4.47 0.31
N ALA A 15 -5.74 5.75 0.08
CA ALA A 15 -6.19 6.64 1.15
C ALA A 15 -7.57 6.28 1.69
N ALA A 16 -8.48 5.77 0.85
CA ALA A 16 -9.72 5.17 1.31
C ALA A 16 -9.45 3.85 2.07
N GLY A 17 -8.57 3.00 1.53
CA GLY A 17 -8.13 1.75 2.16
C GLY A 17 -7.50 1.93 3.54
N ALA A 18 -6.71 2.98 3.73
CA ALA A 18 -6.11 3.33 5.01
C ALA A 18 -7.15 3.67 6.09
N ARG A 19 -8.31 4.22 5.70
CA ARG A 19 -9.42 4.46 6.63
C ARG A 19 -10.18 3.16 6.90
N CYS A 20 -10.47 2.40 5.84
CA CYS A 20 -11.15 1.11 5.94
C CYS A 20 -10.70 0.19 4.80
N LEU A 21 -10.07 -0.95 5.13
CA LEU A 21 -9.48 -1.83 4.13
C LEU A 21 -10.52 -2.43 3.18
N SER A 22 -11.79 -2.56 3.59
CA SER A 22 -12.87 -3.04 2.72
C SER A 22 -13.15 -2.12 1.53
N ALA A 23 -12.72 -0.85 1.58
CA ALA A 23 -12.79 0.06 0.44
C ALA A 23 -11.88 -0.39 -0.72
N MET A 24 -10.87 -1.23 -0.45
CA MET A 24 -9.97 -1.77 -1.48
C MET A 24 -10.54 -2.98 -2.22
N GLU A 25 -11.70 -3.52 -1.81
CA GLU A 25 -12.23 -4.77 -2.38
C GLU A 25 -12.37 -4.70 -3.92
N SER A 26 -13.03 -3.66 -4.44
CA SER A 26 -13.21 -3.52 -5.90
C SER A 26 -11.89 -3.35 -6.63
N VAL A 27 -10.98 -2.56 -6.06
CA VAL A 27 -9.62 -2.32 -6.59
C VAL A 27 -8.83 -3.63 -6.66
N TYR A 28 -8.82 -4.39 -5.56
CA TYR A 28 -8.12 -5.65 -5.50
C TYR A 28 -8.74 -6.72 -6.42
N ALA A 29 -10.06 -6.78 -6.52
CA ALA A 29 -10.72 -7.71 -7.43
C ALA A 29 -10.36 -7.37 -8.89
N GLU A 30 -10.48 -6.10 -9.26
CA GLU A 30 -10.17 -5.63 -10.61
C GLU A 30 -8.71 -5.89 -11.00
N TYR A 31 -7.75 -5.58 -10.11
CA TYR A 31 -6.34 -5.74 -10.45
C TYR A 31 -5.94 -7.22 -10.54
N ALA A 32 -6.49 -8.07 -9.67
CA ALA A 32 -6.28 -9.51 -9.78
C ALA A 32 -6.91 -10.09 -11.05
N GLU A 33 -8.10 -9.63 -11.45
CA GLU A 33 -8.76 -10.04 -12.69
C GLU A 33 -7.94 -9.62 -13.92
N ARG A 34 -7.51 -8.35 -14.00
CA ARG A 34 -6.68 -7.86 -15.11
C ARG A 34 -5.34 -8.58 -15.20
N LEU A 35 -4.74 -8.94 -14.06
CA LEU A 35 -3.47 -9.68 -14.03
C LEU A 35 -3.62 -11.13 -14.52
N ASN A 36 -4.77 -11.76 -14.29
CA ASN A 36 -5.02 -13.17 -14.60
C ASN A 36 -5.97 -13.38 -15.81
N GLY A 37 -6.39 -12.33 -16.49
CA GLY A 37 -7.31 -12.37 -17.63
C GLY A 37 -6.67 -12.83 -18.94
N GLU A 38 -7.45 -12.83 -20.02
CA GLU A 38 -7.00 -13.29 -21.35
C GLU A 38 -5.88 -12.42 -21.95
N GLN A 39 -5.84 -11.13 -21.57
CA GLN A 39 -4.76 -10.20 -21.90
C GLN A 39 -4.17 -9.65 -20.60
N PRO A 40 -3.26 -10.40 -19.95
CA PRO A 40 -2.68 -10.03 -18.68
C PRO A 40 -2.06 -8.63 -18.71
N PHE A 41 -2.41 -7.82 -17.73
CA PHE A 41 -1.84 -6.49 -17.55
C PHE A 41 -1.42 -6.27 -16.11
N ASN A 42 -0.20 -5.77 -15.93
CA ASN A 42 0.34 -5.47 -14.61
C ASN A 42 0.41 -3.96 -14.37
N VAL A 43 0.16 -3.56 -13.14
CA VAL A 43 0.24 -2.18 -12.68
C VAL A 43 1.31 -2.04 -11.61
N LEU A 44 1.99 -0.89 -11.59
CA LEU A 44 2.87 -0.50 -10.50
C LEU A 44 2.10 0.44 -9.56
N ASN A 45 1.63 -0.10 -8.45
CA ASN A 45 0.90 0.62 -7.42
C ASN A 45 1.86 1.40 -6.52
N TYR A 46 1.53 2.64 -6.20
CA TYR A 46 2.30 3.47 -5.28
C TYR A 46 1.37 4.39 -4.49
N ILE A 47 1.79 4.82 -3.29
CA ILE A 47 1.03 5.73 -2.44
C ILE A 47 1.66 7.11 -2.32
N SER A 48 2.94 7.23 -2.66
CA SER A 48 3.70 8.46 -2.63
C SER A 48 4.62 8.55 -3.85
N SER A 49 4.85 9.76 -4.35
CA SER A 49 5.84 10.00 -5.39
C SER A 49 6.47 11.39 -5.25
N HIS A 50 7.54 11.60 -6.02
CA HIS A 50 8.23 12.87 -6.09
C HIS A 50 7.50 13.95 -6.91
N ASP A 51 6.42 13.58 -7.59
CA ASP A 51 5.64 14.45 -8.50
C ASP A 51 4.15 14.54 -8.11
N THR A 52 3.72 13.84 -7.06
CA THR A 52 2.34 13.92 -6.56
C THR A 52 2.29 14.40 -5.12
N ASN A 53 2.16 13.49 -4.15
CA ASN A 53 2.03 13.75 -2.73
C ASN A 53 2.82 12.69 -1.94
N LEU A 54 3.07 12.98 -0.67
CA LEU A 54 3.42 11.97 0.33
C LEU A 54 2.18 11.53 1.07
N PHE A 55 2.03 10.23 1.32
CA PHE A 55 0.93 9.73 2.14
C PHE A 55 0.98 10.28 3.57
N SER A 56 2.17 10.48 4.15
CA SER A 56 2.33 11.11 5.46
C SER A 56 1.65 12.48 5.53
N ARG A 57 1.67 13.26 4.44
CA ARG A 57 0.93 14.53 4.33
C ARG A 57 -0.58 14.32 4.28
N ILE A 58 -1.05 13.35 3.49
CA ILE A 58 -2.47 12.98 3.39
C ILE A 58 -3.01 12.49 4.74
N ALA A 59 -2.20 11.74 5.49
CA ALA A 59 -2.49 11.22 6.81
C ALA A 59 -2.37 12.26 7.94
N GLY A 60 -1.94 13.50 7.66
CA GLY A 60 -1.66 14.49 8.72
C GLY A 60 -0.56 14.03 9.69
N ASN A 61 0.40 13.24 9.21
CA ASN A 61 1.43 12.54 9.98
C ASN A 61 0.89 11.57 11.05
N ASP A 62 -0.34 11.07 10.91
CA ASP A 62 -0.89 10.05 11.80
C ASP A 62 -0.21 8.68 11.57
N PRO A 63 0.53 8.14 12.55
CA PRO A 63 1.21 6.85 12.42
C PRO A 63 0.24 5.67 12.29
N VAL A 64 -1.01 5.78 12.78
CA VAL A 64 -2.02 4.74 12.61
C VAL A 64 -2.43 4.64 11.15
N LEU A 65 -2.74 5.77 10.50
CA LEU A 65 -3.05 5.80 9.07
C LEU A 65 -1.83 5.40 8.23
N GLN A 66 -0.61 5.79 8.61
CA GLN A 66 0.63 5.38 7.94
C GLN A 66 0.85 3.86 7.97
N LYS A 67 0.45 3.17 9.05
CA LYS A 67 0.43 1.70 9.10
C LYS A 67 -0.68 1.11 8.25
N ARG A 68 -1.91 1.66 8.35
CA ARG A 68 -3.05 1.13 7.60
C ARG A 68 -2.90 1.24 6.08
N VAL A 69 -2.29 2.31 5.58
CA VAL A 69 -1.99 2.42 4.14
C VAL A 69 -0.98 1.38 3.66
N ALA A 70 -0.05 0.95 4.53
CA ALA A 70 0.85 -0.15 4.22
C ALA A 70 0.04 -1.43 3.93
N GLY A 71 -1.02 -1.69 4.70
CA GLY A 71 -1.96 -2.77 4.42
C GLY A 71 -2.67 -2.62 3.07
N ALA A 72 -3.09 -1.40 2.71
CA ALA A 72 -3.71 -1.13 1.41
C ALA A 72 -2.75 -1.37 0.23
N LEU A 73 -1.50 -0.91 0.33
CA LEU A 73 -0.49 -1.07 -0.72
C LEU A 73 0.06 -2.49 -0.78
N MET A 74 0.55 -3.02 0.34
CA MET A 74 1.32 -4.27 0.37
C MET A 74 0.46 -5.51 0.15
N LEU A 75 -0.87 -5.40 0.25
CA LEU A 75 -1.82 -6.48 -0.10
C LEU A 75 -2.42 -6.34 -1.51
N ALA A 76 -2.05 -5.31 -2.26
CA ALA A 76 -2.54 -5.09 -3.62
C ALA A 76 -1.98 -6.13 -4.61
N PRO A 77 -2.80 -6.67 -5.52
CA PRO A 77 -2.31 -7.42 -6.68
C PRO A 77 -1.45 -6.55 -7.59
N GLY A 78 -0.52 -7.17 -8.32
CA GLY A 78 0.41 -6.50 -9.22
C GLY A 78 1.73 -6.12 -8.55
N ALA A 79 2.47 -5.18 -9.15
CA ALA A 79 3.69 -4.64 -8.56
C ALA A 79 3.37 -3.52 -7.56
N VAL A 80 4.23 -3.35 -6.55
CA VAL A 80 4.14 -2.24 -5.59
C VAL A 80 5.47 -1.50 -5.54
N GLN A 81 5.40 -0.18 -5.39
CA GLN A 81 6.56 0.68 -5.19
C GLN A 81 6.41 1.39 -3.85
N VAL A 82 7.40 1.21 -2.97
CA VAL A 82 7.55 1.99 -1.74
C VAL A 82 8.42 3.19 -2.06
N PHE A 83 7.93 4.40 -1.80
CA PHE A 83 8.74 5.61 -1.95
C PHE A 83 9.49 5.88 -0.65
N TYR A 84 10.75 6.32 -0.73
CA TYR A 84 11.60 6.42 0.46
C TYR A 84 10.95 7.25 1.56
N GLY A 85 10.91 6.68 2.77
CA GLY A 85 10.31 7.29 3.93
C GLY A 85 8.82 7.00 4.12
N ASP A 86 8.13 6.32 3.19
CA ASP A 86 6.77 5.82 3.46
C ASP A 86 6.79 4.82 4.63
N GLU A 87 7.84 3.99 4.70
CA GLU A 87 8.05 2.98 5.73
C GLU A 87 8.32 3.55 7.12
N SER A 88 8.68 4.82 7.22
CA SER A 88 9.03 5.49 8.47
C SER A 88 8.18 6.75 8.73
N GLY A 89 7.20 7.05 7.88
CA GLY A 89 6.34 8.24 8.00
C GLY A 89 7.07 9.56 7.77
N ARG A 90 8.02 9.62 6.83
CA ARG A 90 8.77 10.83 6.47
C ARG A 90 7.83 11.99 6.13
N ALA A 91 8.00 13.11 6.84
CA ALA A 91 7.17 14.28 6.67
C ALA A 91 7.46 15.04 5.35
N PHE A 92 6.42 15.71 4.84
CA PHE A 92 6.55 16.66 3.74
C PHE A 92 7.42 17.84 4.16
N GLY A 93 8.35 18.22 3.27
CA GLY A 93 9.32 19.29 3.53
C GLY A 93 8.85 20.67 3.04
N PRO A 94 9.74 21.67 3.14
CA PRO A 94 9.50 23.01 2.62
C PRO A 94 9.28 23.00 1.10
N THR A 95 8.41 23.91 0.65
CA THR A 95 8.15 24.17 -0.77
C THR A 95 8.66 25.55 -1.16
N GLY A 96 9.28 25.66 -2.33
CA GLY A 96 9.59 26.93 -2.97
C GLY A 96 8.59 27.25 -4.09
N SER A 97 9.11 27.59 -5.27
CA SER A 97 8.31 27.79 -6.47
C SER A 97 7.75 26.49 -7.07
N ASP A 98 8.32 25.35 -6.71
CA ASP A 98 7.82 24.01 -7.05
C ASP A 98 6.92 23.49 -5.91
N PRO A 99 5.61 23.31 -6.14
CA PRO A 99 4.68 22.83 -5.12
C PRO A 99 4.94 21.38 -4.69
N HIS A 100 5.64 20.58 -5.50
CA HIS A 100 5.98 19.19 -5.19
C HIS A 100 7.36 19.04 -4.54
N GLN A 101 8.16 20.10 -4.43
CA GLN A 101 9.50 20.06 -3.82
C GLN A 101 9.49 19.41 -2.42
N GLY A 102 8.44 19.66 -1.63
CA GLY A 102 8.31 19.08 -0.29
C GLY A 102 8.18 17.55 -0.27
N THR A 103 7.79 16.90 -1.38
CA THR A 103 7.81 15.43 -1.48
C THR A 103 9.24 14.85 -1.49
N ARG A 104 10.24 15.70 -1.76
CA ARG A 104 11.66 15.36 -1.87
C ARG A 104 12.44 15.81 -0.62
N SER A 105 11.76 15.89 0.54
CA SER A 105 12.37 16.23 1.83
C SER A 105 13.46 15.23 2.25
N ALA A 106 14.36 15.66 3.13
CA ALA A 106 15.36 14.78 3.70
C ALA A 106 14.72 13.58 4.40
N MET A 107 15.41 12.43 4.35
CA MET A 107 14.99 11.24 5.08
C MET A 107 14.97 11.50 6.58
N ASN A 108 13.99 10.95 7.30
CA ASN A 108 13.80 11.13 8.74
C ASN A 108 14.67 10.18 9.57
N TRP A 109 15.98 10.15 9.30
CA TRP A 109 16.93 9.25 9.98
C TRP A 109 16.89 9.38 11.51
N GLU A 110 16.80 10.60 12.03
CA GLU A 110 16.69 10.84 13.48
C GLU A 110 15.50 10.11 14.12
N ALA A 111 14.35 10.05 13.44
CA ALA A 111 13.17 9.32 13.93
C ALA A 111 13.37 7.80 13.90
N ILE A 112 14.13 7.29 12.93
CA ILE A 112 14.48 5.87 12.85
C ILE A 112 15.48 5.50 13.96
N GLU A 113 16.56 6.28 14.09
CA GLU A 113 17.65 6.04 15.03
C GLU A 113 17.24 6.19 16.49
N SER A 114 16.34 7.15 16.78
CA SER A 114 15.77 7.33 18.12
C SER A 114 14.68 6.31 18.47
N GLY A 115 14.20 5.52 17.50
CA GLY A 115 13.10 4.58 17.66
C GLY A 115 11.71 5.20 17.58
N ALA A 116 11.57 6.52 17.34
CA ALA A 116 10.28 7.18 17.20
C ALA A 116 9.44 6.64 16.01
N ALA A 117 10.09 6.14 14.97
CA ALA A 117 9.45 5.53 13.80
C ALA A 117 9.35 3.99 13.88
N ALA A 118 9.80 3.37 14.97
CA ALA A 118 9.96 1.91 15.06
C ALA A 118 8.66 1.14 14.79
N ASP A 119 7.55 1.54 15.40
CA ASP A 119 6.24 0.89 15.23
C ASP A 119 5.75 0.91 13.77
N VAL A 120 5.98 2.02 13.06
CA VAL A 120 5.60 2.15 11.65
C VAL A 120 6.54 1.27 10.81
N LEU A 121 7.84 1.38 11.02
CA LEU A 121 8.85 0.64 10.28
C LEU A 121 8.69 -0.88 10.43
N GLU A 122 8.46 -1.37 11.65
CA GLU A 122 8.23 -2.79 11.93
C GLU A 122 6.98 -3.30 11.20
N HIS A 123 5.90 -2.52 11.17
CA HIS A 123 4.68 -2.89 10.46
C HIS A 123 4.91 -3.02 8.95
N TRP A 124 5.59 -2.04 8.35
CA TRP A 124 5.95 -2.07 6.93
C TRP A 124 6.88 -3.24 6.59
N GLN A 125 7.88 -3.50 7.43
CA GLN A 125 8.78 -4.66 7.28
C GLN A 125 8.02 -5.98 7.37
N THR A 126 7.10 -6.11 8.33
CA THR A 126 6.26 -7.31 8.49
C THR A 126 5.44 -7.58 7.24
N LEU A 127 4.76 -6.57 6.69
CA LEU A 127 3.99 -6.71 5.46
C LEU A 127 4.88 -6.97 4.23
N GLY A 128 6.06 -6.36 4.17
CA GLY A 128 7.04 -6.63 3.11
C GLY A 128 7.50 -8.08 3.11
N GLN A 129 7.89 -8.61 4.27
CA GLN A 129 8.27 -10.01 4.43
C GLN A 129 7.10 -10.96 4.14
N PHE A 130 5.88 -10.60 4.56
CA PHE A 130 4.69 -11.40 4.26
C PHE A 130 4.44 -11.48 2.76
N ARG A 131 4.51 -10.34 2.04
CA ARG A 131 4.35 -10.30 0.58
C ARG A 131 5.43 -11.11 -0.14
N GLU A 132 6.68 -11.03 0.32
CA GLU A 132 7.79 -11.81 -0.24
C GLU A 132 7.55 -13.32 -0.13
N ARG A 133 7.12 -13.78 1.06
CA ARG A 133 6.87 -15.21 1.34
C ARG A 133 5.63 -15.75 0.64
N HIS A 134 4.69 -14.88 0.26
CA HIS A 134 3.41 -15.26 -0.33
C HIS A 134 3.18 -14.61 -1.70
N PRO A 135 3.73 -15.19 -2.78
CA PRO A 135 3.47 -14.75 -4.15
C PRO A 135 1.99 -14.60 -4.49
N ALA A 136 1.10 -15.34 -3.82
CA ALA A 136 -0.35 -15.21 -3.96
C ALA A 136 -0.86 -13.78 -3.75
N ILE A 137 -0.21 -12.98 -2.90
CA ILE A 137 -0.61 -11.59 -2.67
C ILE A 137 -0.49 -10.74 -3.95
N GLY A 138 0.62 -10.87 -4.68
CA GLY A 138 0.89 -10.09 -5.88
C GLY A 138 0.37 -10.71 -7.17
N ALA A 139 0.44 -12.03 -7.31
CA ALA A 139 0.16 -12.76 -8.55
C ALA A 139 -1.05 -13.70 -8.48
N GLY A 140 -1.69 -13.80 -7.32
CA GLY A 140 -2.77 -14.75 -7.10
C GLY A 140 -4.15 -14.24 -7.55
N VAL A 141 -5.08 -15.19 -7.65
CA VAL A 141 -6.50 -14.91 -7.85
C VAL A 141 -7.09 -14.33 -6.57
N HIS A 142 -7.90 -13.28 -6.69
CA HIS A 142 -8.65 -12.69 -5.59
C HIS A 142 -9.99 -13.40 -5.41
N GLN A 143 -10.33 -13.79 -4.18
CA GLN A 143 -11.70 -14.17 -3.84
C GLN A 143 -12.13 -13.61 -2.47
N ARG A 144 -13.16 -12.77 -2.44
CA ARG A 144 -13.80 -12.35 -1.19
C ARG A 144 -14.59 -13.50 -0.56
N LEU A 145 -14.40 -13.68 0.75
CA LEU A 145 -15.02 -14.73 1.55
C LEU A 145 -16.10 -14.17 2.48
N SER A 146 -15.96 -12.93 2.93
CA SER A 146 -16.92 -12.26 3.81
C SER A 146 -16.93 -10.74 3.60
N HIS A 147 -18.12 -10.14 3.74
CA HIS A 147 -18.28 -8.68 3.74
C HIS A 147 -18.00 -8.07 5.11
N GLN A 148 -18.53 -8.66 6.18
CA GLN A 148 -18.38 -8.19 7.56
C GLN A 148 -18.25 -9.39 8.52
N PRO A 149 -17.09 -9.59 9.17
CA PRO A 149 -15.84 -8.84 8.96
C PRO A 149 -15.37 -8.96 7.51
N TYR A 150 -14.56 -8.00 7.04
CA TYR A 150 -14.02 -8.04 5.69
C TYR A 150 -12.95 -9.12 5.59
N VAL A 151 -13.21 -10.16 4.80
CA VAL A 151 -12.30 -11.31 4.66
C VAL A 151 -12.17 -11.68 3.19
N PHE A 152 -10.95 -11.90 2.73
CA PHE A 152 -10.66 -12.37 1.40
C PHE A 152 -9.53 -13.39 1.40
N SER A 153 -9.41 -14.13 0.30
CA SER A 153 -8.29 -15.03 0.05
C SER A 153 -7.50 -14.62 -1.20
N ARG A 154 -6.25 -15.05 -1.23
CA ARG A 154 -5.43 -15.11 -2.45
C ARG A 154 -4.90 -16.50 -2.64
N GLN A 155 -4.84 -16.95 -3.89
CA GLN A 155 -4.21 -18.22 -4.24
C GLN A 155 -3.35 -18.07 -5.51
N HIS A 156 -2.13 -18.61 -5.46
CA HIS A 156 -1.27 -18.79 -6.61
C HIS A 156 -0.56 -20.15 -6.51
N GLY A 157 -0.97 -21.12 -7.33
CA GLY A 157 -0.55 -22.51 -7.17
C GLY A 157 -0.95 -23.08 -5.81
N ASP A 158 0.04 -23.59 -5.06
CA ASP A 158 -0.14 -24.13 -3.71
C ASP A 158 -0.06 -23.07 -2.60
N ASP A 159 0.40 -21.85 -2.92
CA ASP A 159 0.41 -20.73 -1.96
C ASP A 159 -1.00 -20.17 -1.81
N ARG A 160 -1.51 -20.20 -0.58
CA ARG A 160 -2.85 -19.71 -0.24
C ARG A 160 -2.81 -18.97 1.08
N VAL A 161 -3.39 -17.77 1.06
CA VAL A 161 -3.51 -16.89 2.21
C VAL A 161 -4.95 -16.45 2.41
N VAL A 162 -5.33 -16.27 3.66
CA VAL A 162 -6.60 -15.65 4.06
C VAL A 162 -6.28 -14.42 4.87
N ILE A 163 -6.86 -13.28 4.47
CA ILE A 163 -6.69 -12.00 5.12
C ILE A 163 -8.03 -11.62 5.71
N ALA A 164 -8.04 -11.36 7.01
CA ALA A 164 -9.20 -10.88 7.74
C ALA A 164 -8.90 -9.50 8.32
N PHE A 165 -9.78 -8.54 8.06
CA PHE A 165 -9.73 -7.20 8.63
C PHE A 165 -10.88 -7.03 9.62
N GLY A 166 -10.53 -7.00 10.91
CA GLY A 166 -11.46 -6.72 11.99
C GLY A 166 -11.74 -5.22 12.09
N SER A 167 -13.01 -4.84 12.16
CA SER A 167 -13.41 -3.50 12.59
C SER A 167 -13.50 -3.50 14.11
N ASP A 168 -12.47 -2.99 14.79
CA ASP A 168 -12.64 -2.63 16.20
C ASP A 168 -13.64 -1.47 16.27
N SER A 169 -14.71 -1.69 17.01
CA SER A 169 -15.66 -0.64 17.38
C SER A 169 -14.97 0.21 18.45
N PHE A 170 -14.64 1.46 18.11
CA PHE A 170 -14.22 2.46 19.11
C PHE A 170 -15.44 3.04 19.81
#